data_AF-A0AA43CEP8-F1
#
_entry.id   AF-A0AA43CEP8-F1
#
_cell.length_a   1.000
_cell.length_b   1.000
_cell.length_c   1.000
_cell.angle_alpha   90.00
_cell.angle_beta   90.00
_cell.angle_gamma   90.00
#
_symmetry.space_group_name_H-M   'P 1'
#
loop_
_entity.id
_entity.type
_entity.pdbx_description
1 polymer ?
#
loop_
_entity_poly.entity_id
_entity_poly.type
_entity_poly.pdbx_seq_one_letter_code
_entity_poly.pdbx_strand_id
1 'polypeptide(L)'
;MDKRIGTAFLLYAFVVIGIFLIVAPWTPVWKQSVVGLLPTRAGRWVLTGWARGMVSAVGVLDLLTAIQLLFDLFRRANTMQKNGDG
;
A
#
# COMPACT_ATOMS: atom_id res chain seq x y z
N MET A 1 -5.77 -22.09 9.12
CA MET A 1 -5.31 -21.34 7.93
C MET A 1 -3.80 -21.42 7.87
N ASP A 2 -3.24 -21.91 6.77
CA ASP A 2 -1.79 -21.95 6.58
C ASP A 2 -1.19 -20.55 6.71
N LYS A 3 -0.22 -20.39 7.61
CA LYS A 3 0.47 -19.12 7.87
C LYS A 3 1.02 -18.49 6.58
N ARG A 4 1.43 -19.32 5.61
CA ARG A 4 1.93 -18.89 4.29
C ARG A 4 0.87 -18.19 3.44
N ILE A 5 -0.36 -18.70 3.45
CA ILE A 5 -1.48 -18.12 2.69
C ILE A 5 -1.86 -16.76 3.29
N GLY A 6 -1.90 -16.67 4.63
CA GLY A 6 -2.17 -15.41 5.32
C GLY A 6 -1.15 -14.32 4.98
N THR A 7 0.15 -14.67 4.97
CA THR A 7 1.20 -13.72 4.61
C THR A 7 1.14 -13.29 3.14
N ALA A 8 0.84 -14.20 2.21
CA ALA A 8 0.68 -13.86 0.80
C ALA A 8 -0.51 -12.92 0.58
N PHE A 9 -1.62 -13.15 1.28
CA PHE A 9 -2.78 -12.27 1.22
C PHE A 9 -2.49 -10.87 1.78
N LEU A 10 -1.79 -10.78 2.92
CA LEU A 10 -1.35 -9.51 3.49
C LEU A 10 -0.46 -8.74 2.51
N LEU A 11 0.55 -9.39 1.92
CA LEU A 11 1.41 -8.77 0.91
C LEU A 11 0.61 -8.21 -0.26
N TYR A 12 -0.32 -9.00 -0.81
CA TYR A 12 -1.18 -8.55 -1.89
C TYR A 12 -2.01 -7.34 -1.49
N ALA A 13 -2.62 -7.35 -0.29
CA ALA A 13 -3.41 -6.25 0.21
C ALA A 13 -2.58 -4.96 0.34
N PHE A 14 -1.41 -5.02 0.98
CA PHE A 14 -0.51 -3.85 1.13
C PHE A 14 -0.03 -3.32 -0.22
N VAL A 15 0.31 -4.19 -1.18
CA VAL A 15 0.75 -3.73 -2.51
C VAL A 15 -0.40 -3.04 -3.27
N VAL A 16 -1.58 -3.66 -3.30
CA VAL A 16 -2.72 -3.11 -4.03
C VAL A 16 -3.23 -1.83 -3.38
N ILE A 17 -3.36 -1.81 -2.05
CA ILE A 17 -3.78 -0.62 -1.30
C ILE A 17 -2.74 0.49 -1.43
N GLY A 18 -1.45 0.18 -1.29
CA GLY A 18 -0.37 1.15 -1.47
C GLY A 18 -0.37 1.79 -2.85
N ILE A 19 -0.43 1.00 -3.92
CA ILE A 19 -0.52 1.51 -5.30
C ILE A 19 -1.79 2.34 -5.50
N PHE A 20 -2.92 1.86 -4.97
CA PHE A 20 -4.18 2.59 -5.04
C PHE A 20 -4.07 3.96 -4.35
N LEU A 21 -3.50 4.03 -3.15
CA LEU A 21 -3.30 5.29 -2.41
C LEU A 21 -2.31 6.23 -3.11
N ILE A 22 -1.32 5.70 -3.82
CA ILE A 22 -0.41 6.51 -4.63
C ILE A 22 -1.15 7.12 -5.82
N VAL A 23 -1.92 6.32 -6.57
CA VAL A 23 -2.49 6.73 -7.87
C VAL A 23 -3.84 7.43 -7.73
N ALA A 24 -4.74 6.92 -6.87
CA ALA A 24 -6.10 7.41 -6.70
C ALA A 24 -6.20 8.94 -6.57
N PRO A 25 -5.43 9.63 -5.70
CA PRO A 25 -5.54 11.08 -5.53
C PRO A 25 -5.27 11.90 -6.80
N TRP A 26 -4.55 11.33 -7.78
CA TRP A 26 -4.22 11.97 -9.06
C TRP A 26 -5.24 11.69 -10.17
N THR A 27 -6.19 10.78 -9.92
CA THR A 27 -7.22 10.44 -10.91
C THR A 27 -8.40 11.42 -10.88
N PRO A 28 -9.16 11.54 -12.00
CA PRO A 28 -10.40 12.30 -12.02
C PRO A 28 -11.46 11.77 -11.04
N VAL A 29 -11.44 10.46 -10.77
CA VAL A 29 -12.36 9.78 -9.84
C VAL A 29 -12.26 10.38 -8.44
N TRP A 30 -11.04 10.65 -7.95
CA TRP A 30 -10.84 11.30 -6.65
C TRP A 30 -11.55 12.65 -6.54
N LYS A 31 -11.50 13.45 -7.60
CA LYS A 31 -12.18 14.75 -7.63
C LYS A 31 -13.70 14.57 -7.54
N GLN A 32 -14.24 13.63 -8.31
CA GLN A 32 -15.69 13.37 -8.35
C GLN A 32 -16.19 12.80 -7.01
N SER A 33 -15.46 11.86 -6.41
CA SER A 33 -15.81 11.29 -5.10
C SER A 33 -15.76 12.33 -3.99
N VAL A 34 -14.68 13.12 -3.90
CA VAL A 34 -14.53 14.10 -2.80
C VAL A 34 -15.49 15.28 -2.97
N VAL A 35 -15.68 15.81 -4.19
CA VAL A 35 -16.65 16.90 -4.42
C VAL A 35 -18.09 16.43 -4.22
N GLY A 36 -18.41 15.20 -4.64
CA GLY A 36 -19.75 14.64 -4.50
C GLY A 36 -20.10 14.21 -3.06
N LEU A 37 -19.14 13.62 -2.32
CA LEU A 37 -19.38 13.07 -0.99
C LEU A 37 -19.07 14.08 0.14
N LEU A 38 -18.18 15.05 -0.09
CA LEU A 38 -17.72 16.01 0.91
C LEU A 38 -17.78 17.45 0.35
N PRO A 39 -18.97 18.01 0.11
CA PRO A 39 -19.15 19.40 -0.33
C PRO A 39 -18.89 20.41 0.82
N THR A 40 -17.78 20.26 1.53
CA THR A 40 -17.39 21.05 2.70
C THR A 40 -16.03 21.69 2.48
N ARG A 41 -15.63 22.60 3.38
CA ARG A 41 -14.27 23.18 3.37
C ARG A 41 -13.18 22.09 3.48
N ALA A 42 -13.46 21.00 4.19
CA ALA A 42 -12.57 19.85 4.30
C ALA A 42 -12.40 19.13 2.96
N GLY A 43 -13.48 18.91 2.20
CA GLY A 43 -13.39 18.30 0.86
C GLY A 43 -12.54 19.13 -0.11
N ARG A 44 -12.67 20.46 -0.07
CA ARG A 44 -11.78 21.36 -0.85
C ARG A 44 -10.32 21.27 -0.44
N TRP A 45 -10.04 21.10 0.86
CA TRP A 45 -8.68 20.93 1.37
C TRP A 45 -8.05 19.61 0.89
N VAL A 46 -8.82 18.52 0.87
CA VAL A 46 -8.38 17.19 0.38
C VAL A 46 -8.06 17.19 -1.13
N LEU A 47 -8.58 18.15 -1.88
CA LEU A 47 -8.29 18.34 -3.31
C LEU A 47 -6.99 19.12 -3.58
N THR A 48 -6.38 19.71 -2.55
CA THR A 48 -5.11 20.43 -2.68
C THR A 48 -3.96 19.47 -3.02
N GLY A 49 -2.94 19.99 -3.71
CA GLY A 49 -1.74 19.20 -4.03
C GLY A 49 -1.03 18.65 -2.78
N TRP A 50 -1.10 19.36 -1.67
CA TRP A 50 -0.50 18.94 -0.40
C TRP A 50 -1.22 17.72 0.20
N ALA A 51 -2.54 17.76 0.29
CA ALA A 51 -3.32 16.63 0.79
C ALA A 51 -3.19 15.39 -0.11
N ARG A 52 -3.20 15.56 -1.43
CA ARG A 52 -2.91 14.48 -2.39
C ARG A 52 -1.52 13.87 -2.16
N GLY A 53 -0.52 14.72 -1.94
CA GLY A 53 0.85 14.30 -1.62
C GLY A 53 0.93 13.49 -0.33
N MET A 54 0.21 13.88 0.73
CA MET A 54 0.14 13.10 1.98
C MET A 54 -0.48 11.71 1.77
N VAL A 55 -1.59 11.63 1.02
CA VAL A 55 -2.25 10.35 0.72
C VAL A 55 -1.31 9.44 -0.07
N SER A 56 -0.62 9.99 -1.08
CA SER A 56 0.39 9.23 -1.82
C SER A 56 1.59 8.83 -0.95
N ALA A 57 2.02 9.68 0.00
CA ALA A 57 3.09 9.35 0.93
C ALA A 57 2.72 8.16 1.85
N VAL A 58 1.48 8.10 2.31
CA VAL A 58 0.96 6.93 3.04
C VAL A 58 1.04 5.69 2.15
N GLY A 59 0.60 5.78 0.90
CA GLY A 59 0.71 4.66 -0.05
C GLY A 59 2.15 4.20 -0.31
N VAL A 60 3.13 5.12 -0.32
CA VAL A 60 4.56 4.78 -0.42
C VAL A 60 5.04 4.05 0.82
N LEU A 61 4.66 4.49 2.03
CA LEU A 61 5.00 3.79 3.28
C LEU A 61 4.41 2.37 3.33
N ASP A 62 3.19 2.22 2.84
CA ASP A 62 2.50 0.93 2.70
C ASP A 62 3.31 -0.01 1.78
N LEU A 63 3.74 0.51 0.63
CA LEU A 63 4.57 -0.23 -0.33
C LEU A 63 5.94 -0.61 0.25
N LEU A 64 6.59 0.30 0.98
CA LEU A 64 7.86 0.03 1.66
C LEU A 64 7.72 -1.09 2.69
N THR A 65 6.61 -1.12 3.42
CA THR A 65 6.31 -2.16 4.40
C THR A 65 6.14 -3.52 3.71
N ALA A 66 5.42 -3.55 2.58
CA ALA A 66 5.28 -4.77 1.77
C ALA A 66 6.65 -5.28 1.25
N ILE A 67 7.50 -4.37 0.77
CA ILE A 67 8.85 -4.70 0.28
C ILE A 67 9.70 -5.29 1.42
N GLN A 68 9.67 -4.70 2.61
CA GLN A 68 10.39 -5.24 3.77
C GLN A 68 9.92 -6.64 4.14
N LEU A 69 8.59 -6.86 4.16
CA LEU A 69 8.03 -8.17 4.45
C LEU A 69 8.45 -9.22 3.40
N LEU A 70 8.51 -8.81 2.13
CA LEU A 70 8.98 -9.65 1.03
C LEU A 70 10.47 -10.03 1.21
N PHE A 71 11.33 -9.05 1.53
CA PHE A 71 12.74 -9.29 1.79
C PHE A 71 12.97 -10.23 2.98
N ASP A 72 12.19 -10.10 4.05
CA ASP A 72 12.27 -10.99 5.20
C ASP A 72 11.87 -12.43 4.86
N LEU A 73 10.88 -12.62 3.98
CA LEU A 73 10.51 -13.95 3.49
C LEU A 73 11.62 -14.55 2.63
N PHE A 74 12.22 -13.77 1.72
CA PHE A 74 13.34 -14.23 0.89
C PHE A 74 14.56 -14.60 1.73
N ARG A 75 14.90 -13.80 2.75
CA ARG A 75 15.99 -14.12 3.68
C ARG A 75 15.76 -15.44 4.40
N ARG A 76 14.53 -15.69 4.87
CA ARG A 76 14.16 -16.94 5.56
C ARG A 76 14.16 -18.16 4.63
N ALA A 77 13.82 -17.98 3.36
CA ALA A 77 13.88 -19.05 2.36
C ALA A 77 15.34 -19.49 2.10
N ASN A 78 16.27 -18.53 1.96
CA ASN A 78 17.68 -18.82 1.71
C ASN A 78 18.39 -19.54 2.87
N THR A 79 18.01 -19.29 4.13
CA THR A 79 18.58 -20.00 5.28
C THR A 79 18.13 -21.45 5.40
N MET A 80 16.91 -21.77 4.94
CA MET A 80 16.41 -23.15 4.94
C MET A 80 17.10 -24.01 3.90
N GLN A 81 17.41 -23.46 2.72
CA GLN A 81 18.14 -24.18 1.66
C GLN A 81 19.56 -24.56 2.12
N LYS A 82 20.26 -23.65 2.83
CA LYS A 82 21.61 -23.91 3.32
C LYS A 82 21.71 -25.00 4.42
N ASN A 83 20.62 -25.24 5.17
CA ASN A 83 20.58 -26.23 6.25
C ASN A 83 19.99 -27.59 5.84
N GLY A 84 19.45 -27.72 4.63
CA GLY A 84 18.87 -28.96 4.11
C GLY A 84 19.83 -29.84 3.29
N ASP A 85 21.02 -29.31 2.95
CA ASP A 85 22.01 -29.96 2.08
C ASP A 85 23.23 -30.52 2.88
N GLY A 86 23.08 -30.70 4.20
CA GLY A 86 24.15 -31.15 5.11
C GLY A 86 23.86 -32.50 5.75
#